data_AF-A0A917ESC2-F1
#
_entry.id   AF-A0A917ESC2-F1
#
_cell.length_a   1.000
_cell.length_b   1.000
_cell.length_c   1.000
_cell.angle_alpha   90.00
_cell.angle_beta   90.00
_cell.angle_gamma   90.00
#
_symmetry.space_group_name_H-M   'P 1'
#
loop_
_entity.id
_entity.type
_entity.pdbx_description
1 polymer ?
#
loop_
_entity_poly.entity_id
_entity_poly.type
_entity_poly.pdbx_seq_one_letter_code
_entity_poly.pdbx_strand_id
1 'polypeptide(L)'
;MLEKIEGIVIRTRDYGETHKIITLFTREKGKIGVMARGAKKPKSRMASVTQPFIHGQFLIQIGSGLGSLSQGEMVTSLRSIREDIIKTAYASYLAELTDKLVDEKKPDPFLYEQLLQTFVWMAEGKDCEILSMMYELKMYRKAGFAPKVDACLNCGAADGPFSFSVVEGGFLCFRCKQMDPQAYGLTEPLAKLLRLFLHMDVKRLGQVSMKDENKKKLRMLMDEYYERYGGYFLKSKKFLKQIDLFTDNN
;
A
#
# COMPACT_ATOMS: atom_id res chain seq x y z
N MET A 1 -27.16 -7.85 13.01
CA MET A 1 -26.77 -9.26 13.22
C MET A 1 -25.27 -9.29 13.49
N LEU A 2 -24.78 -10.28 14.24
CA LEU A 2 -23.32 -10.49 14.39
C LEU A 2 -22.81 -11.29 13.20
N GLU A 3 -21.70 -10.85 12.63
CA GLU A 3 -21.05 -11.47 11.47
C GLU A 3 -19.58 -11.73 11.80
N LYS A 4 -19.08 -12.92 11.42
CA LYS A 4 -17.66 -13.25 11.48
C LYS A 4 -17.01 -12.90 10.15
N ILE A 5 -15.97 -12.07 10.18
CA ILE A 5 -15.29 -11.56 8.98
C ILE A 5 -13.77 -11.67 9.13
N GLU A 6 -13.06 -11.81 8.02
CA GLU A 6 -11.60 -11.78 7.99
C GLU A 6 -11.11 -10.38 7.62
N GLY A 7 -10.09 -9.89 8.30
CA GLY A 7 -9.63 -8.51 8.10
C GLY A 7 -8.22 -8.22 8.56
N ILE A 8 -7.72 -7.07 8.12
CA ILE A 8 -6.45 -6.48 8.55
C ILE A 8 -6.76 -5.17 9.27
N VAL A 9 -6.18 -4.97 10.45
CA VAL A 9 -6.26 -3.68 11.16
C VAL A 9 -5.35 -2.66 10.47
N ILE A 10 -5.94 -1.76 9.68
CA ILE A 10 -5.20 -0.74 8.92
C ILE A 10 -5.12 0.60 9.65
N ARG A 11 -5.99 0.85 10.63
CA ARG A 11 -5.94 2.06 11.46
C ARG A 11 -6.48 1.79 12.85
N THR A 12 -5.83 2.36 13.86
CA THR A 12 -6.28 2.30 15.27
C THR A 12 -6.26 3.71 15.85
N ARG A 13 -7.33 4.07 16.57
CA ARG A 13 -7.46 5.35 17.28
C ARG A 13 -8.02 5.10 18.67
N ASP A 14 -7.43 5.72 19.68
CA ASP A 14 -7.98 5.71 21.03
C ASP A 14 -9.32 6.46 21.08
N TYR A 15 -10.27 5.91 21.84
CA TYR A 15 -11.58 6.51 22.04
C TYR A 15 -11.95 6.49 23.52
N GLY A 16 -11.98 7.67 24.14
CA GLY A 16 -12.10 7.81 25.58
C GLY A 16 -10.98 7.09 26.34
N GLU A 17 -11.27 6.76 27.60
CA GLU A 17 -10.28 6.16 28.49
C GLU A 17 -10.07 4.67 28.22
N THR A 18 -11.13 3.94 27.87
CA THR A 18 -11.08 2.47 27.89
C THR A 18 -11.28 1.81 26.52
N HIS A 19 -11.56 2.56 25.45
CA HIS A 19 -11.95 1.99 24.15
C HIS A 19 -11.00 2.39 23.02
N LYS A 20 -11.10 1.65 21.91
CA LYS A 20 -10.45 1.99 20.64
C LYS A 20 -11.47 1.98 19.51
N ILE A 21 -11.24 2.77 18.48
CA ILE A 21 -11.85 2.62 17.17
C ILE A 21 -10.80 2.05 16.25
N ILE A 22 -11.09 0.92 15.62
CA ILE A 22 -10.23 0.33 14.59
C ILE A 22 -10.91 0.40 13.24
N THR A 23 -10.12 0.50 12.18
CA THR A 23 -10.57 0.33 10.80
C THR A 23 -9.99 -0.98 10.28
N LEU A 24 -10.88 -1.86 9.87
CA LEU A 24 -10.58 -3.15 9.26
C LEU A 24 -10.68 -2.99 7.75
N PHE A 25 -9.64 -3.41 7.02
CA PHE A 25 -9.80 -3.74 5.62
C PHE A 25 -10.14 -5.23 5.52
N THR A 26 -11.31 -5.54 4.97
CA THR A 26 -11.90 -6.87 5.02
C THR A 26 -12.07 -7.39 3.61
N ARG A 27 -12.00 -8.71 3.47
CA ARG A 27 -12.14 -9.36 2.17
C ARG A 27 -13.57 -9.26 1.64
N GLU A 28 -14.55 -9.46 2.51
CA GLU A 28 -15.95 -9.68 2.15
C GLU A 28 -16.81 -8.42 2.19
N LYS A 29 -16.38 -7.39 2.93
CA LYS A 29 -17.19 -6.17 3.16
C LYS A 29 -16.41 -4.88 2.89
N GLY A 30 -15.18 -4.98 2.39
CA GLY A 30 -14.32 -3.81 2.17
C GLY A 30 -13.88 -3.16 3.47
N LYS A 31 -13.79 -1.84 3.48
CA LYS A 31 -13.31 -1.09 4.65
C LYS A 31 -14.45 -0.81 5.64
N ILE A 32 -14.26 -1.19 6.91
CA ILE A 32 -15.24 -1.00 7.99
C ILE A 32 -14.56 -0.43 9.25
N GLY A 33 -15.16 0.61 9.83
CA GLY A 33 -14.82 1.08 11.18
C GLY A 33 -15.63 0.35 12.26
N VAL A 34 -14.96 -0.11 13.32
CA VAL A 34 -15.62 -0.73 14.48
C VAL A 34 -15.07 -0.22 15.82
N MET A 35 -15.94 -0.09 16.82
CA MET A 35 -15.58 0.23 18.19
C MET A 35 -15.21 -1.03 18.96
N ALA A 36 -14.00 -1.07 19.49
CA ALA A 36 -13.49 -2.10 20.38
C ALA A 36 -13.60 -1.63 21.84
N ARG A 37 -14.71 -1.98 22.49
CA ARG A 37 -14.97 -1.60 23.88
C ARG A 37 -14.02 -2.34 24.82
N GLY A 38 -13.49 -1.62 25.80
CA GLY A 38 -12.56 -2.14 26.79
C GLY A 38 -11.17 -2.49 26.24
N ALA A 39 -10.84 -2.14 24.99
CA ALA A 39 -9.55 -2.49 24.37
C ALA A 39 -8.33 -1.83 25.02
N LYS A 40 -8.53 -0.78 25.84
CA LYS A 40 -7.45 -0.14 26.62
C LYS A 40 -7.39 -0.60 28.08
N LYS A 41 -8.35 -1.42 28.54
CA LYS A 41 -8.33 -1.90 29.93
C LYS A 41 -7.13 -2.83 30.14
N PRO A 42 -6.48 -2.78 31.32
CA PRO A 42 -5.47 -3.76 31.69
C PRO A 42 -5.99 -5.19 31.50
N LYS A 43 -5.16 -6.09 30.96
CA LYS A 43 -5.51 -7.50 30.69
C LYS A 43 -6.65 -7.71 29.68
N SER A 44 -7.04 -6.69 28.91
CA SER A 44 -8.06 -6.85 27.87
C SER A 44 -7.60 -7.78 26.75
N ARG A 45 -8.37 -8.83 26.48
CA ARG A 45 -8.15 -9.70 25.30
C ARG A 45 -8.26 -8.93 23.99
N MET A 46 -8.99 -7.81 23.99
CA MET A 46 -9.18 -6.98 22.81
C MET A 46 -7.95 -6.10 22.50
N ALA A 47 -7.05 -5.91 23.46
CA ALA A 47 -5.88 -5.04 23.31
C ALA A 47 -4.91 -5.55 22.23
N SER A 48 -4.70 -6.86 22.16
CA SER A 48 -3.77 -7.50 21.21
C SER A 48 -4.35 -7.53 19.79
N VAL A 49 -5.62 -7.91 19.63
CA VAL A 49 -6.28 -8.04 18.32
C VAL A 49 -6.61 -6.70 17.67
N THR A 50 -6.54 -5.59 18.41
CA THR A 50 -6.75 -4.22 17.90
C THR A 50 -5.45 -3.47 17.58
N GLN A 51 -4.30 -4.15 17.66
CA GLN A 51 -3.03 -3.55 17.25
C GLN A 51 -2.99 -3.34 15.73
N PRO A 52 -2.25 -2.34 15.23
CA PRO A 52 -2.01 -2.16 13.80
C PRO A 52 -1.42 -3.42 13.16
N PHE A 53 -1.79 -3.66 11.91
CA PHE A 53 -1.29 -4.76 11.05
C PHE A 53 -1.65 -6.17 11.52
N ILE A 54 -2.53 -6.31 12.52
CA ILE A 54 -3.08 -7.62 12.88
C ILE A 54 -3.96 -8.11 11.74
N HIS A 55 -3.66 -9.31 11.24
CA HIS A 55 -4.55 -10.09 10.40
C HIS A 55 -5.30 -11.11 11.26
N GLY A 56 -6.62 -11.11 11.18
CA GLY A 56 -7.45 -11.89 12.08
C GLY A 56 -8.89 -12.07 11.62
N GLN A 57 -9.61 -12.85 12.42
CA GLN A 57 -11.04 -13.05 12.31
C GLN A 57 -11.76 -12.24 13.39
N PHE A 58 -12.76 -11.48 13.00
CA PHE A 58 -13.46 -10.54 13.88
C PHE A 58 -14.95 -10.85 13.88
N LEU A 59 -15.53 -11.00 15.06
CA LEU A 59 -16.97 -11.07 15.26
C LEU A 59 -17.49 -9.65 15.49
N ILE A 60 -18.17 -9.10 14.50
CA ILE A 60 -18.61 -7.70 14.49
C ILE A 60 -20.12 -7.57 14.35
N GLN A 61 -20.66 -6.52 14.94
CA GLN A 61 -21.99 -6.04 14.61
C GLN A 61 -21.84 -4.87 13.64
N ILE A 62 -22.27 -5.07 12.39
CA ILE A 62 -22.22 -4.03 11.36
C ILE A 62 -23.31 -2.98 11.64
N GLY A 63 -22.91 -1.71 11.67
CA GLY A 63 -23.82 -0.56 11.77
C GLY A 63 -23.95 0.19 10.44
N SER A 64 -24.93 1.11 10.36
CA SER A 64 -25.04 2.06 9.25
C SER A 64 -23.83 3.01 9.18
N GLY A 65 -23.17 3.28 10.31
CA GLY A 65 -21.87 3.95 10.40
C GLY A 65 -20.83 3.08 11.07
N LEU A 66 -20.42 3.47 12.28
CA LEU A 66 -19.48 2.72 13.10
C LEU A 66 -20.12 1.43 13.65
N GLY A 67 -19.49 0.28 13.41
CA GLY A 67 -19.90 -1.00 14.00
C GLY A 67 -19.36 -1.20 15.41
N SER A 68 -19.67 -2.36 16.00
CA SER A 68 -19.11 -2.79 17.30
C SER A 68 -18.32 -4.08 17.13
N LEU A 69 -17.15 -4.16 17.75
CA LEU A 69 -16.35 -5.37 17.81
C LEU A 69 -16.71 -6.16 19.07
N SER A 70 -17.22 -7.38 18.90
CA SER A 70 -17.59 -8.26 20.00
C SER A 70 -16.44 -9.18 20.40
N GLN A 71 -15.77 -9.79 19.41
CA GLN A 71 -14.63 -10.69 19.62
C GLN A 71 -13.64 -10.59 18.47
N GLY A 72 -12.38 -10.90 18.73
CA GLY A 72 -11.35 -11.02 17.70
C GLY A 72 -10.43 -12.19 18.00
N GLU A 73 -10.02 -12.88 16.96
CA GLU A 73 -9.05 -13.97 16.99
C GLU A 73 -7.94 -13.63 15.98
N MET A 74 -6.70 -13.71 16.44
CA MET A 74 -5.54 -13.40 15.61
C MET A 74 -5.21 -14.60 14.74
N VAL A 75 -5.20 -14.42 13.43
CA VAL A 75 -4.73 -15.43 12.47
C VAL A 75 -3.21 -15.29 12.30
N THR A 76 -2.73 -14.06 12.10
CA THR A 76 -1.29 -13.77 12.05
C THR A 76 -1.00 -12.41 12.68
N SER A 77 0.01 -12.39 13.55
CA SER A 77 0.38 -11.18 14.29
C SER A 77 1.14 -10.16 13.46
N LEU A 78 1.84 -10.63 12.42
CA LEU A 78 2.83 -9.87 11.62
C LEU A 78 3.76 -9.04 12.53
N ARG A 79 4.12 -9.63 13.68
CA ARG A 79 4.79 -8.93 14.79
C ARG A 79 6.09 -8.26 14.36
N SER A 80 6.87 -8.89 13.48
CA SER A 80 8.14 -8.35 12.98
C SER A 80 7.97 -7.00 12.27
N ILE A 81 6.80 -6.68 11.72
CA ILE A 81 6.52 -5.35 11.17
C ILE A 81 6.57 -4.29 12.27
N ARG A 82 5.95 -4.55 13.43
CA ARG A 82 5.86 -3.59 14.55
C ARG A 82 7.14 -3.49 15.38
N GLU A 83 8.05 -4.44 15.24
CA GLU A 83 9.32 -4.48 15.96
C GLU A 83 10.48 -3.83 15.18
N ASP A 84 10.26 -3.54 13.90
CA ASP A 84 11.20 -2.90 13.01
C ASP A 84 10.64 -1.56 12.55
N ILE A 85 11.38 -0.48 12.79
CA ILE A 85 10.92 0.87 12.48
C ILE A 85 10.76 1.11 10.98
N ILE A 86 11.61 0.50 10.15
CA ILE A 86 11.55 0.61 8.69
C ILE A 86 10.30 -0.10 8.19
N LYS A 87 10.08 -1.35 8.61
CA LYS A 87 8.87 -2.10 8.25
C LYS A 87 7.60 -1.40 8.73
N THR A 88 7.62 -0.85 9.95
CA THR A 88 6.50 -0.07 10.49
C THR A 88 6.20 1.17 9.64
N ALA A 89 7.23 1.89 9.17
CA ALA A 89 7.05 3.07 8.33
C ALA A 89 6.36 2.71 7.01
N TYR A 90 6.88 1.70 6.30
CA TYR A 90 6.31 1.23 5.04
C TYR A 90 4.89 0.66 5.23
N ALA A 91 4.65 -0.19 6.23
CA ALA A 91 3.33 -0.76 6.48
C ALA A 91 2.29 0.31 6.86
N SER A 92 2.69 1.31 7.67
CA SER A 92 1.84 2.46 8.01
C SER A 92 1.47 3.26 6.76
N TYR A 93 2.43 3.45 5.85
CA TYR A 93 2.20 4.13 4.58
C TYR A 93 1.17 3.41 3.71
N LEU A 94 1.34 2.10 3.49
CA LEU A 94 0.39 1.32 2.69
C LEU A 94 -0.98 1.22 3.35
N ALA A 95 -1.04 1.14 4.68
CA ALA A 95 -2.30 1.14 5.42
C ALA A 95 -3.04 2.48 5.29
N GLU A 96 -2.35 3.62 5.39
CA GLU A 96 -2.94 4.94 5.16
C GLU A 96 -3.38 5.12 3.71
N LEU A 97 -2.55 4.71 2.73
CA LEU A 97 -2.90 4.75 1.31
C LEU A 97 -4.19 3.95 1.03
N THR A 98 -4.31 2.77 1.63
CA THR A 98 -5.51 1.93 1.55
C THR A 98 -6.71 2.60 2.22
N ASP A 99 -6.55 3.16 3.41
CA ASP A 99 -7.61 3.88 4.11
C ASP A 99 -8.10 5.11 3.32
N LYS A 100 -7.25 5.75 2.53
CA LYS A 100 -7.62 6.93 1.74
C LYS A 100 -8.26 6.60 0.39
N LEU A 101 -7.76 5.59 -0.30
CA LEU A 101 -8.13 5.31 -1.69
C LEU A 101 -9.19 4.22 -1.86
N VAL A 102 -9.43 3.38 -0.84
CA VAL A 102 -10.49 2.37 -0.91
C VAL A 102 -11.79 2.91 -0.36
N ASP A 103 -12.85 2.79 -1.14
CA ASP A 103 -14.23 3.12 -0.74
C ASP A 103 -14.68 2.31 0.49
N GLU A 104 -15.42 2.96 1.38
CA GLU A 104 -16.07 2.26 2.49
C GLU A 104 -17.11 1.27 1.99
N LYS A 105 -17.21 0.12 2.68
CA LYS A 105 -18.24 -0.91 2.44
C LYS A 105 -18.30 -1.50 1.03
N LYS A 106 -17.28 -1.26 0.20
CA LYS A 106 -17.13 -1.90 -1.12
C LYS A 106 -16.04 -2.97 -1.05
N PRO A 107 -16.40 -4.25 -1.18
CA PRO A 107 -15.42 -5.33 -1.19
C PRO A 107 -14.45 -5.19 -2.37
N ASP A 108 -13.17 -5.41 -2.11
CA ASP A 108 -12.15 -5.56 -3.13
C ASP A 108 -11.20 -6.70 -2.72
N PRO A 109 -11.60 -7.96 -2.96
CA PRO A 109 -10.81 -9.12 -2.56
C PRO A 109 -9.41 -9.12 -3.17
N PHE A 110 -9.25 -8.56 -4.38
CA PHE A 110 -7.94 -8.47 -5.01
C PHE A 110 -7.00 -7.57 -4.21
N LEU A 111 -7.40 -6.32 -3.92
CA LEU A 111 -6.57 -5.41 -3.13
C LEU A 111 -6.34 -5.89 -1.71
N TYR A 112 -7.34 -6.53 -1.09
CA TYR A 112 -7.18 -7.18 0.21
C TYR A 112 -6.02 -8.17 0.20
N GLU A 113 -6.02 -9.07 -0.79
CA GLU A 113 -4.97 -10.07 -0.96
C GLU A 113 -3.60 -9.45 -1.28
N GLN A 114 -3.56 -8.38 -2.09
CA GLN A 114 -2.32 -7.66 -2.38
C GLN A 114 -1.73 -7.01 -1.13
N LEU A 115 -2.55 -6.40 -0.26
CA LEU A 115 -2.08 -5.77 0.97
C LEU A 115 -1.60 -6.83 1.96
N LEU A 116 -2.39 -7.89 2.17
CA LEU A 116 -2.03 -8.98 3.07
C LEU A 116 -0.69 -9.59 2.69
N GLN A 117 -0.54 -9.96 1.41
CA GLN A 117 0.67 -10.59 0.92
C GLN A 117 1.87 -9.65 1.01
N THR A 118 1.68 -8.36 0.75
CA THR A 118 2.72 -7.34 0.95
C THR A 118 3.21 -7.34 2.40
N PHE A 119 2.30 -7.33 3.37
CA PHE A 119 2.68 -7.35 4.78
C PHE A 119 3.36 -8.67 5.19
N VAL A 120 2.90 -9.81 4.68
CA VAL A 120 3.56 -11.11 4.89
C VAL A 120 5.01 -11.06 4.38
N TRP A 121 5.24 -10.58 3.15
CA TRP A 121 6.58 -10.47 2.60
C TRP A 121 7.48 -9.48 3.34
N MET A 122 6.95 -8.36 3.82
CA MET A 122 7.68 -7.44 4.71
C MET A 122 8.07 -8.14 6.02
N ALA A 123 7.14 -8.91 6.60
CA ALA A 123 7.37 -9.64 7.83
C ALA A 123 8.49 -10.68 7.68
N GLU A 124 8.56 -11.33 6.52
CA GLU A 124 9.60 -12.29 6.13
C GLU A 124 10.94 -11.65 5.67
N GLY A 125 11.02 -10.31 5.62
CA GLY A 125 12.26 -9.60 5.36
C GLY A 125 12.56 -9.33 3.89
N LYS A 126 11.58 -9.46 2.98
CA LYS A 126 11.74 -8.93 1.62
C LYS A 126 11.79 -7.39 1.63
N ASP A 127 12.42 -6.83 0.61
CA ASP A 127 12.63 -5.38 0.47
C ASP A 127 11.30 -4.61 0.51
N CYS A 128 11.13 -3.78 1.55
CA CYS A 128 9.89 -3.06 1.81
C CYS A 128 9.61 -1.96 0.79
N GLU A 129 10.65 -1.38 0.19
CA GLU A 129 10.55 -0.33 -0.80
C GLU A 129 10.04 -0.88 -2.14
N ILE A 130 10.55 -2.05 -2.55
CA ILE A 130 10.06 -2.76 -3.73
C ILE A 130 8.60 -3.17 -3.54
N LEU A 131 8.27 -3.78 -2.41
CA LEU A 131 6.91 -4.22 -2.09
C LEU A 131 5.92 -3.05 -2.07
N SER A 132 6.32 -1.91 -1.50
CA SER A 132 5.50 -0.70 -1.50
C SER A 132 5.27 -0.15 -2.89
N MET A 133 6.30 -0.05 -3.75
CA MET A 133 6.13 0.37 -5.15
C MET A 133 5.13 -0.53 -5.91
N MET A 134 5.20 -1.85 -5.71
CA MET A 134 4.27 -2.77 -6.33
C MET A 134 2.82 -2.54 -5.89
N TYR A 135 2.60 -2.37 -4.58
CA TYR A 135 1.26 -2.13 -4.04
C TYR A 135 0.72 -0.74 -4.44
N GLU A 136 1.56 0.30 -4.41
CA GLU A 136 1.23 1.66 -4.84
C GLU A 136 0.64 1.68 -6.25
N LEU A 137 1.26 0.99 -7.21
CA LEU A 137 0.75 0.95 -8.57
C LEU A 137 -0.63 0.26 -8.68
N LYS A 138 -0.95 -0.69 -7.79
CA LYS A 138 -2.30 -1.26 -7.72
C LYS A 138 -3.31 -0.25 -7.18
N MET A 139 -2.89 0.50 -6.18
CA MET A 139 -3.69 1.57 -5.60
C MET A 139 -3.91 2.72 -6.59
N TYR A 140 -2.91 3.08 -7.40
CA TYR A 140 -3.05 4.12 -8.42
C TYR A 140 -4.04 3.67 -9.51
N ARG A 141 -3.98 2.39 -9.89
CA ARG A 141 -4.97 1.79 -10.82
C ARG A 141 -6.36 1.82 -10.22
N LYS A 142 -6.52 1.44 -8.94
CA LYS A 142 -7.80 1.48 -8.24
C LYS A 142 -8.41 2.88 -8.22
N ALA A 143 -7.58 3.88 -7.97
CA ALA A 143 -7.98 5.27 -7.91
C ALA A 143 -8.10 5.95 -9.29
N GLY A 144 -7.82 5.23 -10.39
CA GLY A 144 -8.03 5.71 -11.75
C GLY A 144 -6.90 6.58 -12.31
N PHE A 145 -5.73 6.60 -11.67
CA PHE A 145 -4.59 7.42 -12.09
C PHE A 145 -3.29 6.60 -12.28
N ALA A 146 -3.37 5.30 -12.59
CA ALA A 146 -2.15 4.55 -12.89
C ALA A 146 -1.43 5.09 -14.15
N PRO A 147 -0.08 5.08 -14.17
CA PRO A 147 0.66 5.47 -15.36
C PRO A 147 0.46 4.48 -16.49
N LYS A 148 0.44 4.97 -17.73
CA LYS A 148 0.35 4.13 -18.93
C LYS A 148 1.76 3.72 -19.37
N VAL A 149 2.12 2.47 -19.08
CA VAL A 149 3.46 1.94 -19.32
C VAL A 149 3.50 0.77 -20.32
N ASP A 150 2.37 0.45 -20.95
CA ASP A 150 2.31 -0.68 -21.91
C ASP A 150 2.86 -0.31 -23.28
N ALA A 151 2.61 0.93 -23.73
CA ALA A 151 3.05 1.44 -25.03
C ALA A 151 3.33 2.94 -24.93
N CYS A 152 3.94 3.50 -25.99
CA CYS A 152 4.09 4.93 -26.16
C CYS A 152 2.71 5.62 -26.13
N LEU A 153 2.55 6.62 -25.27
CA LEU A 153 1.34 7.42 -25.12
C LEU A 153 0.91 8.13 -26.41
N ASN A 154 1.88 8.54 -27.23
CA ASN A 154 1.61 9.32 -28.44
C ASN A 154 1.35 8.45 -29.67
N CYS A 155 2.22 7.47 -29.95
CA CYS A 155 2.16 6.70 -31.21
C CYS A 155 1.78 5.22 -31.04
N GLY A 156 1.57 4.75 -29.81
CA GLY A 156 1.18 3.35 -29.55
C GLY A 156 2.29 2.32 -29.75
N ALA A 157 3.53 2.72 -30.04
CA ALA A 157 4.65 1.78 -30.16
C ALA A 157 4.84 0.98 -28.86
N ALA A 158 4.78 -0.34 -28.96
CA ALA A 158 4.91 -1.26 -27.83
C ALA A 158 6.38 -1.46 -27.38
N ASP A 159 7.31 -1.22 -28.31
CA ASP A 159 8.76 -1.37 -28.11
C ASP A 159 9.49 -0.03 -28.11
N GLY A 160 10.58 0.00 -27.34
CA GLY A 160 11.36 1.19 -27.03
C GLY A 160 12.85 0.96 -27.20
N PRO A 161 13.65 2.02 -27.01
CA PRO A 161 13.78 2.61 -25.67
C PRO A 161 12.66 3.58 -25.33
N PHE A 162 12.31 3.61 -24.03
CA PHE A 162 11.26 4.45 -23.47
C PHE A 162 11.84 5.51 -22.54
N SER A 163 11.24 6.69 -22.57
CA SER A 163 11.28 7.66 -21.48
C SER A 163 9.96 7.59 -20.69
N PHE A 164 9.99 7.96 -19.41
CA PHE A 164 8.80 8.18 -18.62
C PHE A 164 8.55 9.68 -18.49
N SER A 165 7.42 10.13 -19.03
CA SER A 165 6.95 11.49 -18.85
C SER A 165 6.01 11.53 -17.66
N VAL A 166 6.39 12.28 -16.62
CA VAL A 166 5.48 12.59 -15.51
C VAL A 166 4.39 13.55 -15.99
N VAL A 167 4.66 14.43 -16.96
CA VAL A 167 3.69 15.39 -17.49
C VAL A 167 2.56 14.71 -18.25
N GLU A 168 2.92 13.78 -19.16
CA GLU A 168 1.98 13.02 -20.00
C GLU A 168 1.45 11.77 -19.28
N GLY A 169 2.11 11.36 -18.20
CA GLY A 169 1.64 10.32 -17.29
C GLY A 169 1.96 8.89 -17.72
N GLY A 170 3.10 8.67 -18.36
CA GLY A 170 3.47 7.34 -18.87
C GLY A 170 4.64 7.33 -19.85
N PHE A 171 4.71 6.28 -20.66
CA PHE A 171 5.83 6.07 -21.57
C PHE A 171 5.75 6.92 -22.85
N LEU A 172 6.90 7.48 -23.24
CA LEU A 172 7.15 8.04 -24.56
C LEU A 172 8.30 7.26 -25.22
N CYS A 173 8.09 6.74 -26.42
CA CYS A 173 9.20 6.13 -27.17
C CYS A 173 10.20 7.22 -27.62
N PHE A 174 11.41 6.81 -28.01
CA PHE A 174 12.45 7.76 -28.45
C PHE A 174 11.98 8.73 -29.55
N ARG A 175 11.09 8.30 -30.46
CA ARG A 175 10.52 9.14 -31.55
C ARG A 175 9.46 10.12 -31.09
N CYS A 176 8.97 9.99 -29.86
CA CYS A 176 7.94 10.84 -29.27
C CYS A 176 8.44 11.59 -28.04
N LYS A 177 9.73 11.46 -27.70
CA LYS A 177 10.32 12.15 -26.55
C LYS A 177 10.17 13.68 -26.66
N GLN A 178 10.14 14.23 -27.87
CA GLN A 178 9.91 15.67 -28.09
C GLN A 178 8.58 16.19 -27.54
N MET A 179 7.60 15.32 -27.26
CA MET A 179 6.35 15.70 -26.58
C MET A 179 6.61 16.19 -25.15
N ASP A 180 7.62 15.62 -24.50
CA ASP A 180 8.12 16.05 -23.20
C ASP A 180 9.65 15.90 -23.18
N PRO A 181 10.39 16.96 -23.56
CA PRO A 181 11.85 16.92 -23.57
C PRO A 181 12.47 16.63 -22.20
N GLN A 182 11.74 16.88 -21.10
CA GLN A 182 12.16 16.61 -19.73
C GLN A 182 11.82 15.19 -19.25
N ALA A 183 11.18 14.38 -20.10
CA ALA A 183 10.85 13.00 -19.76
C ALA A 183 12.11 12.18 -19.40
N TYR A 184 12.03 11.48 -18.27
CA TYR A 184 13.12 10.69 -17.72
C TYR A 184 13.47 9.54 -18.66
N GLY A 185 14.71 9.52 -19.19
CA GLY A 185 15.20 8.39 -19.97
C GLY A 185 15.27 7.12 -19.11
N LEU A 186 14.56 6.07 -19.51
CA LEU A 186 14.63 4.79 -18.82
C LEU A 186 15.59 3.84 -19.54
N THR A 187 16.35 3.09 -18.76
CA THR A 187 17.00 1.89 -19.27
C THR A 187 15.95 0.82 -19.53
N GLU A 188 16.23 -0.13 -20.42
CA GLU A 188 15.30 -1.23 -20.71
C GLU A 188 14.91 -2.03 -19.45
N PRO A 189 15.83 -2.35 -18.50
CA PRO A 189 15.45 -2.98 -17.24
C PRO A 189 14.46 -2.15 -16.42
N LEU A 190 14.63 -0.82 -16.33
CA LEU A 190 13.71 0.05 -15.58
C LEU A 190 12.32 0.09 -16.20
N ALA A 191 12.23 0.20 -17.53
CA ALA A 191 10.96 0.16 -18.24
C ALA A 191 10.24 -1.18 -18.03
N LYS A 192 10.97 -2.30 -18.09
CA LYS A 192 10.44 -3.64 -17.79
C LYS A 192 9.97 -3.77 -16.34
N LEU A 193 10.72 -3.25 -15.38
CA LEU A 193 10.36 -3.28 -13.96
C LEU A 193 9.08 -2.49 -13.66
N LEU A 194 8.90 -1.29 -14.24
CA LEU A 194 7.66 -0.53 -14.08
C LEU A 194 6.44 -1.29 -14.62
N ARG A 195 6.56 -1.88 -15.82
CA ARG A 195 5.52 -2.75 -16.39
C ARG A 195 5.23 -3.93 -15.47
N LEU A 196 6.27 -4.59 -14.97
CA LEU A 196 6.17 -5.72 -14.06
C LEU A 196 5.43 -5.33 -12.79
N PHE A 197 5.84 -4.26 -12.12
CA PHE A 197 5.22 -3.81 -10.87
C PHE A 197 3.77 -3.39 -11.07
N LEU A 198 3.42 -2.81 -12.22
CA LEU A 198 2.04 -2.43 -12.52
C LEU A 198 1.13 -3.64 -12.74
N HIS A 199 1.61 -4.74 -13.33
CA HIS A 199 0.76 -5.87 -13.75
C HIS A 199 0.89 -7.14 -12.92
N MET A 200 2.04 -7.38 -12.29
CA MET A 200 2.31 -8.58 -11.49
C MET A 200 1.51 -8.60 -10.20
N ASP A 201 0.95 -9.76 -9.86
CA ASP A 201 0.42 -10.04 -8.52
C ASP A 201 1.58 -10.22 -7.52
N VAL A 202 1.54 -9.52 -6.38
CA VAL A 202 2.57 -9.61 -5.32
C VAL A 202 2.79 -11.05 -4.84
N LYS A 203 1.79 -11.94 -4.95
CA LYS A 203 1.93 -13.38 -4.65
C LYS A 203 2.92 -14.10 -5.54
N ARG A 204 3.13 -13.60 -6.77
CA ARG A 204 4.06 -14.17 -7.74
C ARG A 204 5.48 -13.63 -7.58
N LEU A 205 5.70 -12.76 -6.59
CA LEU A 205 7.01 -12.21 -6.31
C LEU A 205 7.93 -13.30 -5.76
N GLY A 206 8.84 -13.78 -6.60
CA GLY A 206 9.94 -14.66 -6.20
C GLY A 206 11.02 -13.91 -5.42
N GLN A 207 12.28 -14.27 -5.66
CA GLN A 207 13.40 -13.43 -5.25
C GLN A 207 13.51 -12.27 -6.25
N VAL A 208 13.37 -11.05 -5.74
CA VAL A 208 13.66 -9.84 -6.51
C VAL A 208 14.89 -9.20 -5.93
N SER A 209 15.97 -9.25 -6.70
CA SER A 209 17.15 -8.44 -6.47
C SER A 209 17.12 -7.30 -7.49
N MET A 210 17.13 -6.07 -6.99
CA MET A 210 17.24 -4.87 -7.79
C MET A 210 18.49 -4.12 -7.33
N LYS A 211 19.26 -3.59 -8.29
CA LYS A 211 20.35 -2.66 -7.96
C LYS A 211 19.76 -1.43 -7.25
N ASP A 212 20.38 -0.99 -6.16
CA ASP A 212 19.86 0.15 -5.39
C ASP A 212 19.72 1.42 -6.22
N GLU A 213 20.61 1.65 -7.21
CA GLU A 213 20.48 2.76 -8.15
C GLU A 213 19.14 2.73 -8.91
N ASN A 214 18.71 1.55 -9.37
CA ASN A 214 17.43 1.40 -10.06
C ASN A 214 16.26 1.60 -9.10
N LYS A 215 16.38 1.10 -7.87
CA LYS A 215 15.36 1.23 -6.82
C LYS A 215 15.11 2.71 -6.49
N LYS A 216 16.17 3.47 -6.22
CA LYS A 216 16.12 4.92 -5.97
C LYS A 216 15.51 5.71 -7.13
N LYS A 217 15.92 5.38 -8.37
CA LYS A 217 15.35 6.01 -9.58
C LYS A 217 13.85 5.76 -9.72
N LEU A 218 13.40 4.53 -9.50
CA LEU A 218 11.98 4.19 -9.54
C LEU A 218 11.19 4.87 -8.44
N ARG A 219 11.70 4.87 -7.20
CA ARG A 219 11.08 5.54 -6.06
C ARG A 219 10.89 7.02 -6.31
N MET A 220 11.95 7.72 -6.76
CA MET A 220 11.90 9.14 -7.10
C MET A 220 10.82 9.43 -8.16
N LEU A 221 10.79 8.63 -9.23
CA LEU A 221 9.82 8.77 -10.32
C LEU A 221 8.38 8.51 -9.84
N MET A 222 8.17 7.49 -9.02
CA MET A 222 6.85 7.19 -8.45
C MET A 222 6.38 8.28 -7.48
N ASP A 223 7.29 8.88 -6.73
CA ASP A 223 6.99 9.97 -5.83
C ASP A 223 6.57 11.23 -6.58
N GLU A 224 7.30 11.63 -7.60
CA GLU A 224 6.96 12.77 -8.45
C GLU A 224 5.63 12.54 -9.18
N TYR A 225 5.42 11.31 -9.69
CA TYR A 225 4.16 10.93 -10.31
C TYR A 225 2.98 11.06 -9.33
N TYR A 226 3.12 10.56 -8.11
CA TYR A 226 2.08 10.68 -7.09
C TYR A 226 1.83 12.13 -6.67
N GLU A 227 2.86 12.97 -6.59
CA GLU A 227 2.70 14.40 -6.27
C GLU A 227 1.85 15.12 -7.33
N ARG A 228 1.96 14.70 -8.60
CA ARG A 228 1.18 15.26 -9.70
C ARG A 228 -0.25 14.73 -9.78
N TYR A 229 -0.44 13.41 -9.66
CA TYR A 229 -1.74 12.76 -9.94
C TYR A 229 -2.47 12.26 -8.69
N GLY A 230 -1.74 12.01 -7.60
CA GLY A 230 -2.25 11.31 -6.43
C GLY A 230 -3.30 12.09 -5.66
N GLY A 231 -3.26 13.42 -5.66
CA GLY A 231 -4.33 14.28 -5.10
C GLY A 231 -4.60 14.19 -3.58
N TYR A 232 -4.09 13.15 -2.89
CA TYR A 232 -4.29 12.92 -1.47
C TYR A 232 -3.01 13.17 -0.67
N PHE A 233 -3.14 13.96 0.39
CA PHE A 233 -2.08 14.11 1.38
C PHE A 233 -2.01 12.90 2.31
N LEU A 234 -0.82 12.27 2.37
CA LEU A 234 -0.52 11.11 3.22
C LEU A 234 0.51 11.52 4.27
N LYS A 235 0.13 11.45 5.55
CA LYS A 235 1.03 11.85 6.66
C LYS A 235 2.24 10.93 6.75
N SER A 236 1.99 9.63 6.60
CA SER A 236 3.02 8.58 6.60
C SER A 236 4.04 8.74 5.48
N LYS A 237 3.68 9.30 4.32
CA LYS A 237 4.63 9.54 3.23
C LYS A 237 5.74 10.52 3.63
N LYS A 238 5.40 11.56 4.41
CA LYS A 238 6.40 12.49 4.95
C LYS A 238 7.37 11.80 5.91
N PHE A 239 6.85 10.91 6.76
CA PHE A 239 7.68 10.13 7.67
C PHE A 239 8.57 9.12 6.92
N LEU A 240 8.02 8.47 5.89
CA LEU A 240 8.77 7.53 5.05
C LEU A 240 9.96 8.22 4.38
N LYS A 241 9.75 9.39 3.77
CA LYS A 241 10.83 10.21 3.21
C LYS A 241 11.91 10.56 4.23
N GLN A 242 11.55 10.78 5.50
CA GLN A 242 12.54 11.02 6.56
C GLN A 242 13.35 9.77 6.87
N ILE A 243 12.69 8.61 6.97
CA ILE A 243 13.34 7.32 7.22
C ILE A 243 14.30 6.96 6.08
N ASP A 244 13.88 7.12 4.82
CA ASP A 244 14.70 6.79 3.65
C ASP A 244 16.00 7.63 3.63
N LEU A 245 15.93 8.92 4.04
CA LEU A 245 17.10 9.77 4.20
C LEU A 245 18.06 9.28 5.30
N PHE A 246 17.57 8.63 6.36
CA PHE A 246 18.44 8.07 7.40
C PHE A 246 19.11 6.76 6.95
N THR A 247 18.42 5.93 6.18
CA THR A 247 18.97 4.66 5.68
C THR A 247 19.94 4.85 4.52
N ASP A 248 19.79 5.90 3.73
CA ASP A 248 20.70 6.21 2.61
C ASP A 248 22.05 6.80 3.04
N ASN A 249 22.14 7.29 4.29
CA ASN A 249 23.33 7.92 4.86
C ASN A 249 24.14 6.98 5.78
N ASN A 250 23.74 5.72 5.92
CA ASN A 250 24.41 4.68 6.71
C ASN A 250 24.73 3.46 5.83
#